data_AF-A0A847WBM4-F1
#
_entry.id   AF-A0A847WBM4-F1
#
_cell.length_a   1.000
_cell.length_b   1.000
_cell.length_c   1.000
_cell.angle_alpha   90.00
_cell.angle_beta   90.00
_cell.angle_gamma   90.00
#
_symmetry.space_group_name_H-M   'P 1'
#
loop_
_entity.id
_entity.type
_entity.pdbx_description
1 polymer ?
#
loop_
_entity_poly.entity_id
_entity_poly.type
_entity_poly.pdbx_seq_one_letter_code
_entity_poly.pdbx_strand_id
1 'polypeptide(L)'
;LLCKKKHISAGVKAGLILSFALLAAGVYGGGRSYGYYSLILSPFAVLALLPISRLGAKHMQKERHRLSRHAKILITIAGFALCVLYAYCYSNDNNQLGEDKSQLVQYNFSKIMHSQKENPTLLNYGFLDGGFYTAADIVPTCKYFCILNIPLKEMQDVQDECLSSGAVDFVVTRDMELDTQRFNKYSLAATGSFYSSSYYLYYRMS
;
A
#
# COMPACT_ATOMS: atom_id res chain seq x y z
N LEU A 1 -21.82 -16.82 38.80
CA LEU A 1 -22.20 -17.16 37.41
C LEU A 1 -21.07 -17.95 36.74
N LEU A 2 -21.03 -19.26 36.96
CA LEU A 2 -20.09 -20.19 36.32
C LEU A 2 -20.60 -20.47 34.90
N CYS A 3 -20.07 -19.75 33.90
CA CYS A 3 -20.34 -20.07 32.51
C CYS A 3 -19.80 -21.49 32.23
N LYS A 4 -20.69 -22.45 31.95
CA LYS A 4 -20.32 -23.81 31.51
C LYS A 4 -19.27 -23.66 30.39
N LYS A 5 -18.14 -24.36 30.49
CA LYS A 5 -17.14 -24.45 29.40
C LYS A 5 -17.85 -25.00 28.15
N LYS A 6 -18.37 -24.12 27.29
CA LYS A 6 -18.80 -24.50 25.95
C LYS A 6 -17.55 -24.80 25.15
N HIS A 7 -17.28 -26.09 25.00
CA HIS A 7 -16.23 -26.55 24.10
C HIS A 7 -16.69 -26.29 22.66
N ILE A 8 -15.85 -25.61 21.88
CA ILE A 8 -16.04 -25.45 20.45
C ILE A 8 -16.05 -26.85 19.83
N SER A 9 -17.07 -27.16 19.02
CA SER A 9 -17.23 -28.47 18.38
C SER A 9 -16.07 -28.77 17.44
N ALA A 10 -15.81 -30.04 17.17
CA ALA A 10 -14.79 -30.46 16.21
C ALA A 10 -15.05 -29.86 14.82
N GLY A 11 -16.32 -29.79 14.40
CA GLY A 11 -16.72 -29.19 13.13
C GLY A 11 -16.36 -27.70 13.01
N VAL A 12 -16.55 -26.90 14.06
CA VAL A 12 -16.18 -25.48 14.04
C VAL A 12 -14.67 -25.30 13.95
N LYS A 13 -13.88 -26.14 14.64
CA LYS A 13 -12.41 -26.11 14.53
C LYS A 13 -11.93 -26.46 13.13
N ALA A 14 -12.49 -27.53 12.55
CA ALA A 14 -12.19 -27.94 11.19
C ALA A 14 -12.56 -26.84 10.19
N GLY A 15 -13.73 -26.20 10.36
CA GLY A 15 -14.15 -25.06 9.56
C GLY A 15 -13.17 -23.90 9.62
N LEU A 16 -12.71 -23.50 10.81
CA LEU A 16 -11.71 -22.42 10.95
C LEU A 16 -10.39 -22.73 10.24
N ILE A 17 -9.89 -23.96 10.38
CA ILE A 17 -8.65 -24.41 9.72
C ILE A 17 -8.84 -24.43 8.20
N LEU A 18 -9.97 -24.94 7.73
CA LEU A 18 -10.28 -25.00 6.31
C LEU A 18 -10.43 -23.59 5.71
N SER A 19 -11.10 -22.67 6.40
CA SER A 19 -11.21 -21.27 5.98
C SER A 19 -9.84 -20.61 5.88
N PHE A 20 -8.95 -20.83 6.86
CA PHE A 20 -7.58 -20.34 6.79
C PHE A 20 -6.83 -20.93 5.59
N ALA A 21 -6.92 -22.25 5.39
CA ALA A 21 -6.22 -22.95 4.32
C ALA A 21 -6.70 -22.50 2.93
N LEU A 22 -8.01 -22.39 2.73
CA LEU A 22 -8.60 -21.91 1.48
C LEU A 22 -8.25 -20.45 1.20
N LEU A 23 -8.27 -19.59 2.23
CA LEU A 23 -7.86 -18.20 2.09
C LEU A 23 -6.38 -18.09 1.73
N ALA A 24 -5.51 -18.81 2.43
CA ALA A 24 -4.08 -18.85 2.12
C ALA A 24 -3.81 -19.37 0.70
N ALA A 25 -4.51 -20.44 0.29
CA ALA A 25 -4.41 -20.99 -1.06
C ALA A 25 -4.89 -20.00 -2.12
N GLY A 26 -6.00 -19.29 -1.88
CA GLY A 26 -6.52 -18.28 -2.80
C GLY A 26 -5.59 -17.07 -2.95
N VAL A 27 -4.99 -16.62 -1.84
CA VAL A 27 -4.10 -15.45 -1.83
C VAL A 27 -2.74 -15.76 -2.48
N TYR A 28 -2.16 -16.92 -2.20
CA TYR A 28 -0.81 -17.26 -2.65
C TYR A 28 -0.76 -18.21 -3.85
N GLY A 29 -1.88 -18.79 -4.26
CA GLY A 29 -1.97 -19.71 -5.41
C GLY A 29 -1.84 -19.04 -6.77
N GLY A 30 -1.98 -17.71 -6.86
CA GLY A 30 -1.97 -16.94 -8.11
C GLY A 30 -0.59 -16.62 -8.69
N GLY A 31 0.50 -17.10 -8.10
CA GLY A 31 1.87 -16.95 -8.64
C GLY A 31 2.57 -15.60 -8.38
N ARG A 32 1.91 -14.65 -7.71
CA ARG A 32 2.52 -13.42 -7.19
C ARG A 32 2.32 -13.33 -5.69
N SER A 33 3.35 -12.87 -4.97
CA SER A 33 3.34 -12.74 -3.51
C SER A 33 3.95 -11.42 -3.09
N TYR A 34 3.19 -10.58 -2.39
CA TYR A 34 3.70 -9.36 -1.77
C TYR A 34 3.60 -9.48 -0.24
N GLY A 35 4.47 -8.78 0.50
CA GLY A 35 4.51 -8.87 1.97
C GLY A 35 3.15 -8.55 2.63
N TYR A 36 2.41 -7.60 2.07
CA TYR A 36 1.10 -7.19 2.58
C TYR A 36 -0.02 -8.21 2.34
N TYR A 37 0.18 -9.23 1.48
CA TYR A 37 -0.83 -10.27 1.27
C TYR A 37 -1.12 -11.07 2.54
N SER A 38 -0.15 -11.15 3.45
CA SER A 38 -0.32 -11.84 4.74
C SER A 38 -1.32 -11.14 5.67
N LEU A 39 -1.61 -9.85 5.46
CA LEU A 39 -2.49 -9.07 6.33
C LEU A 39 -3.92 -9.61 6.36
N ILE A 40 -4.41 -10.18 5.26
CA ILE A 40 -5.75 -10.78 5.20
C ILE A 40 -5.89 -12.01 6.11
N LEU A 41 -4.77 -12.63 6.50
CA LEU A 41 -4.72 -13.76 7.43
C LEU A 41 -4.67 -13.30 8.90
N SER A 42 -4.48 -12.00 9.16
CA SER A 42 -4.35 -11.46 10.53
C SER A 42 -5.51 -11.80 11.49
N PRO A 43 -6.79 -11.93 11.07
CA PRO A 43 -7.85 -12.34 11.99
C PRO A 43 -7.61 -13.74 12.57
N PHE A 44 -6.98 -14.65 11.81
CA PHE A 44 -6.64 -15.99 12.27
C PHE A 44 -5.48 -15.99 13.28
N ALA A 45 -4.55 -15.03 13.17
CA ALA A 45 -3.48 -14.85 14.14
C ALA A 45 -4.03 -14.52 15.53
N VAL A 46 -5.06 -13.66 15.62
CA VAL A 46 -5.75 -13.35 16.88
C VAL A 46 -6.40 -14.61 17.48
N LEU A 47 -7.01 -15.45 16.65
CA LEU A 47 -7.60 -16.71 17.11
C LEU A 47 -6.56 -17.72 17.61
N ALA A 48 -5.36 -17.73 17.01
CA ALA A 48 -4.24 -18.58 17.43
C ALA A 48 -3.71 -18.22 18.83
N LEU A 49 -3.93 -16.99 19.33
CA LEU A 49 -3.55 -16.60 20.69
C LEU A 49 -4.37 -17.32 21.78
N LEU A 50 -5.58 -17.81 21.46
CA LEU A 50 -6.45 -18.51 22.41
C LEU A 50 -5.90 -19.87 22.86
N PRO A 51 -5.48 -20.81 21.98
CA PRO A 51 -4.82 -22.03 22.43
C PRO A 51 -3.46 -21.75 23.09
N ILE A 52 -2.69 -20.78 22.61
CA ILE A 52 -1.39 -20.40 23.19
C ILE A 52 -1.56 -19.91 24.64
N SER A 53 -2.52 -19.01 24.88
CA SER A 53 -2.82 -18.54 26.24
C SER A 53 -3.30 -19.65 27.18
N ARG A 54 -4.02 -20.66 26.66
CA ARG A 54 -4.42 -21.84 27.44
C ARG A 54 -3.25 -22.77 27.77
N LEU A 55 -2.32 -22.97 26.85
CA LEU A 55 -1.09 -23.75 27.09
C LEU A 55 -0.23 -23.06 28.15
N GLY A 56 -0.03 -21.74 28.01
CA GLY A 56 0.67 -20.93 29.02
C GLY A 56 -0.03 -20.97 30.38
N ALA A 57 -1.36 -20.83 30.42
CA ALA A 57 -2.12 -20.91 31.67
C ALA A 57 -2.03 -22.29 32.35
N LYS A 58 -1.99 -23.40 31.59
CA LYS A 58 -1.79 -24.74 32.17
C LYS A 58 -0.41 -24.90 32.80
N HIS A 59 0.63 -24.37 32.16
CA HIS A 59 1.99 -24.39 32.69
C HIS A 59 2.11 -23.52 33.94
N MET A 60 1.53 -22.30 33.90
CA MET A 60 1.47 -21.37 35.03
C MET A 60 0.50 -21.78 36.13
N GLN A 61 -0.41 -22.74 35.93
CA GLN A 61 -1.25 -23.32 36.99
C GLN A 61 -0.54 -24.43 37.77
N LYS A 62 0.48 -25.04 37.15
CA LYS A 62 1.35 -26.03 37.80
C LYS A 62 2.24 -25.34 38.86
N GLU A 63 2.62 -24.09 38.59
CA GLU A 63 3.22 -23.14 39.54
C GLU A 63 2.10 -22.39 40.29
N ARG A 64 2.07 -22.34 41.62
CA ARG A 64 0.91 -21.79 42.39
C ARG A 64 0.81 -20.25 42.36
N HIS A 65 1.39 -19.58 41.36
CA HIS A 65 1.47 -18.12 41.32
C HIS A 65 0.25 -17.49 40.64
N ARG A 66 -0.64 -16.90 41.45
CA ARG A 66 -1.78 -16.11 40.95
C ARG A 66 -1.30 -14.69 40.67
N LEU A 67 -1.18 -14.32 39.39
CA LEU A 67 -0.82 -12.95 39.00
C LEU A 67 -1.82 -11.92 39.53
N SER A 68 -1.33 -10.84 40.13
CA SER A 68 -2.15 -9.74 40.64
C SER A 68 -2.91 -9.04 39.51
N ARG A 69 -4.01 -8.34 39.83
CA ARG A 69 -4.79 -7.57 38.84
C ARG A 69 -3.92 -6.52 38.12
N HIS A 70 -3.06 -5.83 38.88
CA HIS A 70 -2.11 -4.84 38.35
C HIS A 70 -1.10 -5.47 37.39
N ALA A 71 -0.54 -6.65 37.72
CA ALA A 71 0.38 -7.35 36.83
C ALA A 71 -0.26 -7.73 35.48
N LYS A 72 -1.54 -8.13 35.47
CA LYS A 72 -2.28 -8.43 34.23
C LYS A 72 -2.51 -7.18 33.37
N ILE A 73 -2.83 -6.05 34.01
CA ILE A 73 -2.99 -4.77 33.32
C ILE A 73 -1.65 -4.34 32.70
N LEU A 74 -0.56 -4.41 33.48
CA LEU A 74 0.78 -4.08 33.00
C LEU A 74 1.22 -4.95 31.82
N ILE A 75 0.98 -6.26 31.87
CA ILE A 75 1.27 -7.17 30.74
C ILE A 75 0.45 -6.80 29.51
N THR A 76 -0.81 -6.41 29.69
CA THR A 76 -1.68 -6.01 28.56
C THR A 76 -1.18 -4.72 27.92
N ILE A 77 -0.82 -3.71 28.72
CA ILE A 77 -0.25 -2.45 28.24
C ILE A 77 1.09 -2.70 27.54
N ALA A 78 1.97 -3.51 28.14
CA ALA A 78 3.25 -3.87 27.55
C ALA A 78 3.08 -4.62 26.23
N GLY A 79 2.13 -5.56 26.15
CA GLY A 79 1.80 -6.27 24.92
C GLY A 79 1.29 -5.34 23.84
N PHE A 80 0.40 -4.41 24.19
CA PHE A 80 -0.08 -3.40 23.25
C PHE A 80 1.05 -2.48 22.76
N ALA A 81 1.89 -1.98 23.67
CA ALA A 81 3.05 -1.15 23.33
C ALA A 81 4.03 -1.89 22.41
N LEU A 82 4.27 -3.18 22.64
CA LEU A 82 5.09 -4.03 21.76
C LEU A 82 4.45 -4.19 20.38
N CYS A 83 3.13 -4.35 20.29
CA CYS A 83 2.44 -4.40 18.99
C CYS A 83 2.56 -3.08 18.23
N VAL A 84 2.39 -1.93 18.91
CA VAL A 84 2.56 -0.60 18.31
C VAL A 84 4.01 -0.39 17.85
N LEU A 85 4.97 -0.75 18.69
CA LEU A 85 6.40 -0.65 18.36
C LEU A 85 6.75 -1.54 17.18
N TYR A 86 6.27 -2.78 17.16
CA TYR A 86 6.47 -3.69 16.03
C TYR A 86 5.87 -3.13 14.75
N ALA A 87 4.62 -2.65 14.80
CA ALA A 87 3.98 -2.02 13.65
C ALA A 87 4.74 -0.78 13.15
N TYR A 88 5.27 0.03 14.06
CA TYR A 88 6.08 1.20 13.71
C TYR A 88 7.43 0.83 13.08
N CYS A 89 8.16 -0.13 13.66
CA CYS A 89 9.47 -0.56 13.16
C CYS A 89 9.38 -1.31 11.82
N TYR A 90 8.27 -1.99 11.54
CA TYR A 90 8.05 -2.76 10.32
C TYR A 90 7.10 -2.08 9.32
N SER A 91 6.67 -0.84 9.59
CA SER A 91 5.97 -0.04 8.59
C SER A 91 6.95 0.35 7.49
N ASN A 92 6.54 0.23 6.23
CA ASN A 92 7.38 0.56 5.08
C ASN A 92 7.75 2.05 5.02
N ASP A 93 6.96 2.92 5.68
CA ASP A 93 6.99 4.37 5.44
C ASP A 93 7.07 5.21 6.73
N ASN A 94 7.57 4.64 7.83
CA ASN A 94 7.67 5.36 9.10
C ASN A 94 8.51 6.65 9.02
N ASN A 95 9.53 6.67 8.16
CA ASN A 95 10.38 7.83 7.90
C ASN A 95 9.64 9.02 7.26
N GLN A 96 8.42 8.81 6.76
CA GLN A 96 7.60 9.88 6.16
C GLN A 96 6.60 10.49 7.13
N LEU A 97 6.48 9.93 8.35
CA LEU A 97 5.56 10.45 9.35
C LEU A 97 6.03 11.83 9.81
N GLY A 98 5.24 12.85 9.52
CA GLY A 98 5.52 14.23 9.89
C GLY A 98 6.30 15.04 8.85
N GLU A 99 6.65 14.44 7.70
CA GLU A 99 7.26 15.15 6.58
C GLU A 99 6.29 16.17 5.98
N ASP A 100 6.82 17.35 5.60
CA ASP A 100 6.02 18.36 4.93
C ASP A 100 5.73 17.92 3.49
N LYS A 101 4.44 17.83 3.18
CA LYS A 101 3.93 17.52 1.83
C LYS A 101 4.53 18.44 0.76
N SER A 102 4.85 19.68 1.11
CA SER A 102 5.45 20.65 0.20
C SER A 102 6.82 20.23 -0.35
N GLN A 103 7.53 19.33 0.34
CA GLN A 103 8.83 18.79 -0.07
C GLN A 103 8.72 17.62 -1.05
N LEU A 104 7.54 17.04 -1.18
CA LEU A 104 7.30 15.89 -2.04
C LEU A 104 7.34 16.29 -3.53
N VAL A 105 7.93 15.44 -4.37
CA VAL A 105 8.02 15.66 -5.83
C VAL A 105 6.65 15.91 -6.45
N GLN A 106 5.60 15.27 -5.95
CA GLN A 106 4.22 15.43 -6.42
C GLN A 106 3.71 16.87 -6.27
N TYR A 107 3.98 17.51 -5.12
CA TYR A 107 3.57 18.89 -4.86
C TYR A 107 4.47 19.90 -5.58
N ASN A 108 5.74 19.58 -5.78
CA ASN A 108 6.64 20.41 -6.59
C ASN A 108 6.21 20.40 -8.07
N PHE A 109 5.90 19.23 -8.64
CA PHE A 109 5.37 19.12 -9.99
C PHE A 109 4.00 19.81 -10.11
N SER A 110 3.13 19.68 -9.12
CA SER A 110 1.85 20.41 -9.04
C SER A 110 2.04 21.93 -9.20
N LYS A 111 2.96 22.54 -8.45
CA LYS A 111 3.26 23.97 -8.57
C LYS A 111 3.73 24.35 -9.98
N ILE A 112 4.59 23.53 -10.59
CA ILE A 112 5.08 23.76 -11.96
C ILE A 112 3.92 23.70 -12.95
N MET A 113 3.08 22.66 -12.89
CA MET A 113 1.94 22.49 -13.78
C MET A 113 0.98 23.69 -13.73
N HIS A 114 0.57 24.09 -12.53
CA HIS A 114 -0.34 25.23 -12.31
C HIS A 114 0.27 26.59 -12.64
N SER A 115 1.61 26.71 -12.63
CA SER A 115 2.29 27.95 -13.08
C SER A 115 2.24 28.15 -14.60
N GLN A 116 2.06 27.07 -15.37
CA GLN A 116 2.12 27.07 -16.83
C GLN A 116 0.73 27.03 -17.48
N LYS A 117 -0.25 26.44 -16.79
CA LYS A 117 -1.63 26.27 -17.27
C LYS A 117 -2.61 26.52 -16.13
N GLU A 118 -3.70 27.23 -16.43
CA GLU A 118 -4.79 27.46 -15.47
C GLU A 118 -5.54 26.15 -15.15
N ASN A 119 -5.74 25.30 -16.15
CA ASN A 119 -6.41 24.00 -16.01
C ASN A 119 -5.54 22.90 -16.64
N PRO A 120 -4.43 22.49 -15.97
CA PRO A 120 -3.49 21.55 -16.53
C PRO A 120 -4.11 20.16 -16.70
N THR A 121 -3.76 19.48 -17.80
CA THR A 121 -4.04 18.05 -18.01
C THR A 121 -2.77 17.22 -17.84
N LEU A 122 -2.90 16.00 -17.31
CA LEU A 122 -1.76 15.16 -16.91
C LEU A 122 -1.93 13.71 -17.37
N LEU A 123 -0.84 13.08 -17.78
CA LEU A 123 -0.71 11.62 -17.88
C LEU A 123 0.42 11.05 -17.01
N ASN A 124 0.14 10.04 -16.18
CA ASN A 124 1.18 9.18 -15.61
C ASN A 124 1.48 8.02 -16.57
N TYR A 125 2.60 8.14 -17.27
CA TYR A 125 2.92 7.27 -18.40
C TYR A 125 3.78 6.07 -17.98
N GLY A 126 3.26 4.86 -18.20
CA GLY A 126 4.01 3.61 -18.04
C GLY A 126 4.10 3.04 -16.61
N PHE A 127 3.43 3.64 -15.62
CA PHE A 127 3.47 3.17 -14.23
C PHE A 127 2.14 3.40 -13.49
N LEU A 128 1.99 2.74 -12.34
CA LEU A 128 0.86 2.94 -11.42
C LEU A 128 0.93 4.36 -10.83
N ASP A 129 -0.22 5.04 -10.69
CA ASP A 129 -0.25 6.41 -10.18
C ASP A 129 0.54 6.59 -8.87
N GLY A 130 1.52 7.51 -8.91
CA GLY A 130 2.37 7.89 -7.79
C GLY A 130 1.78 8.97 -6.88
N GLY A 131 0.49 9.31 -7.05
CA GLY A 131 -0.22 10.35 -6.30
C GLY A 131 -0.14 11.74 -6.92
N PHE A 132 0.27 11.86 -8.19
CA PHE A 132 0.43 13.15 -8.86
C PHE A 132 -0.91 13.83 -9.15
N TYR A 133 -1.93 13.07 -9.54
CA TYR A 133 -3.28 13.60 -9.76
C TYR A 133 -3.86 14.20 -8.49
N THR A 134 -3.72 13.50 -7.35
CA THR A 134 -4.18 13.97 -6.05
C THR A 134 -3.44 15.22 -5.59
N ALA A 135 -2.11 15.27 -5.74
CA ALA A 135 -1.33 16.43 -5.33
C ALA A 135 -1.54 17.66 -6.23
N ALA A 136 -1.91 17.43 -7.49
CA ALA A 136 -2.19 18.47 -8.46
C ALA A 136 -3.66 18.89 -8.54
N ASP A 137 -4.56 18.17 -7.87
CA ASP A 137 -6.01 18.35 -8.02
C ASP A 137 -6.46 18.29 -9.49
N ILE A 138 -5.92 17.32 -10.24
CA ILE A 138 -6.21 17.13 -11.67
C ILE A 138 -7.08 15.88 -11.84
N VAL A 139 -8.21 16.04 -12.54
CA VAL A 139 -9.01 14.90 -13.01
C VAL A 139 -8.38 14.34 -14.28
N PRO A 140 -8.09 13.03 -14.36
CA PRO A 140 -7.50 12.44 -15.55
C PRO A 140 -8.42 12.54 -16.78
N THR A 141 -7.86 12.93 -17.92
CA THR A 141 -8.59 13.03 -19.20
C THR A 141 -8.36 11.83 -20.12
N CYS A 142 -7.28 11.07 -19.93
CA CYS A 142 -6.97 9.86 -20.68
C CYS A 142 -7.56 8.62 -19.98
N LYS A 143 -8.23 7.71 -20.72
CA LYS A 143 -8.89 6.50 -20.16
C LYS A 143 -7.96 5.68 -19.28
N TYR A 144 -6.76 5.39 -19.80
CA TYR A 144 -5.71 4.68 -19.07
C TYR A 144 -4.69 5.68 -18.54
N PHE A 145 -5.11 6.43 -17.54
CA PHE A 145 -4.29 7.48 -16.93
C PHE A 145 -3.06 6.96 -16.14
N CYS A 146 -3.00 5.65 -15.90
CA CYS A 146 -1.87 4.93 -15.31
C CYS A 146 -1.87 3.46 -15.78
N ILE A 147 -0.79 2.73 -15.50
CA ILE A 147 -0.70 1.28 -15.73
C ILE A 147 -1.06 0.51 -14.47
N LEU A 148 -1.94 -0.48 -14.61
CA LEU A 148 -2.35 -1.39 -13.54
C LEU A 148 -1.57 -2.71 -13.58
N ASN A 149 -1.62 -3.47 -12.49
CA ASN A 149 -0.98 -4.79 -12.37
C ASN A 149 -1.71 -5.91 -13.17
N ILE A 150 -2.25 -5.59 -14.34
CA ILE A 150 -2.92 -6.51 -15.26
C ILE A 150 -2.20 -6.50 -16.63
N PRO A 151 -2.03 -7.66 -17.29
CA PRO A 151 -1.35 -7.75 -18.58
C PRO A 151 -2.31 -7.34 -19.72
N LEU A 152 -2.69 -6.07 -19.76
CA LEU A 152 -3.59 -5.52 -20.77
C LEU A 152 -2.84 -4.54 -21.68
N LYS A 153 -2.49 -4.99 -22.89
CA LYS A 153 -1.74 -4.20 -23.89
C LYS A 153 -2.46 -2.90 -24.27
N GLU A 154 -3.79 -2.91 -24.28
CA GLU A 154 -4.62 -1.73 -24.58
C GLU A 154 -4.27 -0.52 -23.70
N MET A 155 -3.84 -0.73 -22.44
CA MET A 155 -3.41 0.37 -21.56
C MET A 155 -2.23 1.12 -22.16
N GLN A 156 -1.23 0.40 -22.64
CA GLN A 156 -0.04 0.98 -23.26
C GLN A 156 -0.39 1.67 -24.57
N ASP A 157 -1.20 1.03 -25.42
CA ASP A 157 -1.56 1.54 -26.74
C ASP A 157 -2.30 2.88 -26.65
N VAL A 158 -3.24 3.02 -25.72
CA VAL A 158 -3.98 4.27 -25.50
C VAL A 158 -3.10 5.35 -24.85
N GLN A 159 -2.18 4.98 -23.95
CA GLN A 159 -1.23 5.94 -23.39
C GLN A 159 -0.31 6.51 -24.48
N ASP A 160 0.20 5.63 -25.35
CA ASP A 160 1.02 6.01 -26.51
C ASP A 160 0.24 6.96 -27.43
N GLU A 161 -1.03 6.67 -27.71
CA GLU A 161 -1.90 7.54 -28.51
C GLU A 161 -2.12 8.91 -27.84
N CYS A 162 -2.38 8.95 -26.51
CA CYS A 162 -2.50 10.20 -25.75
C CYS A 162 -1.23 11.07 -25.89
N LEU A 163 -0.03 10.49 -25.90
CA LEU A 163 1.21 11.23 -26.12
C LEU A 163 1.43 11.62 -27.59
N SER A 164 1.25 10.69 -28.54
CA SER A 164 1.46 10.99 -29.96
C SER A 164 0.50 12.05 -30.48
N SER A 165 -0.76 12.04 -30.03
CA SER A 165 -1.74 13.09 -30.32
C SER A 165 -1.45 14.39 -29.58
N GLY A 166 -0.71 14.33 -28.46
CA GLY A 166 -0.47 15.46 -27.58
C GLY A 166 -1.74 15.84 -26.79
N ALA A 167 -2.54 14.85 -26.38
CA ALA A 167 -3.85 15.07 -25.73
C ALA A 167 -3.75 15.68 -24.32
N VAL A 168 -2.56 15.65 -23.71
CA VAL A 168 -2.31 16.20 -22.37
C VAL A 168 -1.21 17.26 -22.38
N ASP A 169 -1.28 18.21 -21.46
CA ASP A 169 -0.28 19.26 -21.28
C ASP A 169 0.98 18.74 -20.61
N PHE A 170 0.83 17.81 -19.66
CA PHE A 170 1.94 17.27 -18.87
C PHE A 170 1.98 15.75 -18.91
N VAL A 171 3.20 15.22 -18.86
CA VAL A 171 3.45 13.78 -18.72
C VAL A 171 4.43 13.58 -17.57
N VAL A 172 4.13 12.64 -16.69
CA VAL A 172 5.09 12.16 -15.69
C VAL A 172 5.52 10.76 -16.08
N THR A 173 6.82 10.49 -16.00
CA THR A 173 7.38 9.13 -16.09
C THR A 173 8.13 8.78 -14.80
N ARG A 174 8.34 7.49 -14.56
CA ARG A 174 9.05 6.96 -13.39
C ARG A 174 10.19 6.05 -13.81
N ASP A 175 11.35 6.24 -13.20
CA ASP A 175 12.60 5.47 -13.34
C ASP A 175 13.22 5.41 -14.75
N MET A 176 12.50 5.87 -15.77
CA MET A 176 12.97 6.00 -17.14
C MET A 176 12.50 7.33 -17.73
N GLU A 177 13.38 7.98 -18.48
CA GLU A 177 13.02 9.15 -19.26
C GLU A 177 12.06 8.79 -20.40
N LEU A 178 11.21 9.75 -20.78
CA LEU A 178 10.36 9.64 -21.95
C LEU A 178 11.22 9.64 -23.22
N ASP A 179 10.90 8.74 -24.15
CA ASP A 179 11.47 8.78 -25.50
C ASP A 179 10.92 9.99 -26.26
N THR A 180 11.61 11.11 -26.16
CA THR A 180 11.24 12.37 -26.83
C THR A 180 11.50 12.34 -28.34
N GLN A 181 12.21 11.34 -28.87
CA GLN A 181 12.29 11.15 -30.33
C GLN A 181 10.96 10.59 -30.84
N ARG A 182 10.41 9.61 -30.12
CA ARG A 182 9.08 9.04 -30.40
C ARG A 182 7.94 10.02 -30.07
N PHE A 183 8.06 10.73 -28.95
CA PHE A 183 7.04 11.66 -28.44
C PHE A 183 7.55 13.10 -28.47
N ASN A 184 7.85 13.57 -29.69
CA ASN A 184 8.50 14.85 -29.98
C ASN A 184 7.72 16.12 -29.62
N LYS A 185 6.48 16.00 -29.17
CA LYS A 185 5.66 17.12 -28.66
C LYS A 185 6.03 17.52 -27.24
N TYR A 186 6.84 16.73 -26.54
CA TYR A 186 7.12 16.92 -25.13
C TYR A 186 8.59 17.21 -24.87
N SER A 187 8.86 18.14 -23.97
CA SER A 187 10.20 18.47 -23.47
C SER A 187 10.27 18.31 -21.95
N LEU A 188 11.42 17.86 -21.43
CA LEU A 188 11.64 17.73 -20.00
C LEU A 188 11.53 19.10 -19.32
N ALA A 189 10.66 19.19 -18.31
CA ALA A 189 10.38 20.40 -17.55
C ALA A 189 11.01 20.36 -16.15
N ALA A 190 10.99 19.19 -15.48
CA ALA A 190 11.59 19.02 -14.16
C ALA A 190 11.90 17.57 -13.85
N THR A 191 12.75 17.35 -12.85
CA THR A 191 13.02 16.03 -12.28
C THR A 191 12.91 16.09 -10.75
N GLY A 192 12.69 14.94 -10.14
CA GLY A 192 12.74 14.80 -8.69
C GLY A 192 12.75 13.34 -8.28
N SER A 193 12.92 13.08 -7.00
CA SER A 193 12.91 11.72 -6.47
C SER A 193 11.90 11.61 -5.34
N PHE A 194 11.33 10.42 -5.22
CA PHE A 194 10.50 10.06 -4.08
C PHE A 194 10.63 8.56 -3.84
N TYR A 195 10.89 8.20 -2.58
CA TYR A 195 11.39 6.86 -2.21
C TYR A 195 12.67 6.49 -2.97
N SER A 196 12.68 5.30 -3.57
CA SER A 196 13.75 4.76 -4.40
C SER A 196 13.54 5.03 -5.89
N SER A 197 12.56 5.87 -6.25
CA SER A 197 12.23 6.14 -7.65
C SER A 197 12.57 7.56 -8.06
N SER A 198 13.00 7.69 -9.31
CA SER A 198 13.20 8.96 -10.00
C SER A 198 11.97 9.29 -10.83
N TYR A 199 11.58 10.57 -10.84
CA TYR A 199 10.43 11.06 -11.57
C TYR A 199 10.83 12.20 -12.49
N TYR A 200 10.21 12.21 -13.66
CA TYR A 200 10.48 13.18 -14.73
C TYR A 200 9.16 13.79 -15.16
N LEU A 201 9.08 15.12 -15.11
CA LEU A 201 7.93 15.89 -15.59
C LEU A 201 8.28 16.43 -16.98
N TYR A 202 7.40 16.20 -17.94
CA TYR A 202 7.48 16.74 -19.28
C TYR A 202 6.31 17.67 -19.54
N TYR A 203 6.55 18.69 -20.35
CA TYR A 203 5.55 19.66 -20.79
C TYR A 203 5.39 19.63 -22.31
N ARG A 204 4.15 19.74 -22.79
CA ARG A 204 3.80 19.80 -24.20
C ARG A 204 4.23 21.14 -24.79
N MET A 205 5.14 21.10 -25.75
CA MET A 205 5.56 22.25 -26.53
C MET A 205 4.42 22.70 -27.46
N SER A 206 4.23 24.01 -27.54
CA SER A 206 3.25 24.67 -28.43
C SER A 206 3.62 24.57 -29.90
#